data_AF-A0A956S441-F1
#
_entry.id   AF-A0A956S441-F1
#
_cell.length_a   1.000
_cell.length_b   1.000
_cell.length_c   1.000
_cell.angle_alpha   90.00
_cell.angle_beta   90.00
_cell.angle_gamma   90.00
#
_symmetry.space_group_name_H-M   'P 1'
#
loop_
_entity.id
_entity.type
_entity.pdbx_description
1 polymer ?
#
loop_
_entity_poly.entity_id
_entity_poly.type
_entity_poly.pdbx_seq_one_letter_code
_entity_poly.pdbx_strand_id
1 'polypeptide(L)'
;MGRLCKAMFFLTVLAISACSNNPSSPNGDNATPPTLPDLSNLSIALPQNAPADIQLMIFAANSLTGTGMAYLNFVTATQPTLVDGKWVWQYSKDGLTITLTATEQSDSLDWQLNLDGTEPSSGTQFNNWTAMTGTSTADGLNGYLTIYEVNSANAAGNATWTADAQGNANIDLTAGDLQVQGTGNADASGSLVVFQAGVKIFESSWTSAGGSWTSYDPTTGAPVDSDTWVN
;
A
#
# COMPACT_ATOMS: atom_id res chain seq x y z
N MET A 1 -72.50 -5.94 30.95
CA MET A 1 -71.71 -7.09 31.46
C MET A 1 -70.45 -7.17 30.62
N GLY A 2 -69.21 -7.12 31.10
CA GLY A 2 -68.61 -6.98 32.42
C GLY A 2 -67.10 -6.83 32.16
N ARG A 3 -66.46 -5.88 32.84
CA ARG A 3 -65.05 -5.50 32.71
C ARG A 3 -64.12 -6.53 33.39
N LEU A 4 -62.91 -6.71 32.85
CA LEU A 4 -61.68 -7.11 33.54
C LEU A 4 -60.54 -6.61 32.62
N CYS A 5 -59.75 -5.57 32.88
CA CYS A 5 -59.10 -5.10 34.10
C CYS A 5 -58.22 -6.18 34.76
N LYS A 6 -56.98 -6.29 34.28
CA LYS A 6 -55.83 -6.67 35.10
C LYS A 6 -54.76 -5.58 34.94
N ALA A 7 -54.76 -4.69 35.93
CA ALA A 7 -53.62 -3.89 36.32
C ALA A 7 -52.67 -4.75 37.17
N MET A 8 -51.35 -4.55 37.03
CA MET A 8 -50.26 -4.77 38.00
C MET A 8 -48.95 -4.96 37.21
N PHE A 9 -47.79 -4.38 37.55
CA PHE A 9 -47.40 -3.49 38.64
C PHE A 9 -45.98 -2.96 38.30
N PHE A 10 -45.73 -1.69 38.62
CA PHE A 10 -44.49 -1.07 39.12
C PHE A 10 -43.13 -1.76 38.89
N LEU A 11 -42.12 -1.01 38.45
CA LEU A 11 -41.25 -0.24 39.37
C LEU A 11 -40.18 0.55 38.58
N THR A 12 -40.28 1.88 38.63
CA THR A 12 -39.19 2.80 38.30
C THR A 12 -38.20 2.81 39.46
N VAL A 13 -36.91 2.55 39.19
CA VAL A 13 -35.82 3.07 40.02
C VAL A 13 -34.78 3.69 39.11
N LEU A 14 -34.86 5.02 39.00
CA LEU A 14 -33.68 5.84 38.79
C LEU A 14 -32.93 5.91 40.12
N ALA A 15 -31.69 5.44 40.13
CA ALA A 15 -30.62 5.86 41.04
C ALA A 15 -29.35 5.83 40.18
N ILE A 16 -28.93 6.93 39.56
CA ILE A 16 -28.01 7.93 40.14
C ILE A 16 -26.92 7.29 41.02
N SER A 17 -25.96 6.62 40.40
CA SER A 17 -24.58 6.61 40.87
C SER A 17 -23.81 7.59 39.98
N ALA A 18 -23.67 8.83 40.43
CA ALA A 18 -22.48 9.28 41.14
C ALA A 18 -21.24 9.17 40.25
N CYS A 19 -20.93 10.30 39.62
CA CYS A 19 -19.66 10.61 39.00
C CYS A 19 -18.50 10.15 39.88
N SER A 20 -17.80 9.09 39.48
CA SER A 20 -16.39 8.98 39.84
C SER A 20 -15.67 10.01 38.97
N ASN A 21 -15.08 11.01 39.62
CA ASN A 21 -14.15 11.95 39.01
C ASN A 21 -12.99 11.17 38.39
N ASN A 22 -13.14 10.73 37.14
CA ASN A 22 -11.99 10.47 36.31
C ASN A 22 -11.41 11.86 35.99
N PRO A 23 -10.12 12.08 36.25
CA PRO A 23 -9.49 13.32 35.80
C PRO A 23 -9.81 13.42 34.32
N SER A 24 -10.47 14.53 33.96
CA SER A 24 -10.60 14.99 32.59
C SER A 24 -9.21 14.86 31.98
N SER A 25 -9.01 13.82 31.16
CA SER A 25 -7.83 13.70 30.35
C SER A 25 -7.78 15.00 29.55
N PRO A 26 -6.70 15.80 29.67
CA PRO A 26 -6.66 17.09 29.03
C PRO A 26 -6.77 16.84 27.53
N ASN A 27 -7.85 17.36 26.92
CA ASN A 27 -8.07 17.49 25.49
C ASN A 27 -7.26 16.51 24.62
N GLY A 28 -7.68 15.24 24.57
CA GLY A 28 -7.32 14.41 23.43
C GLY A 28 -8.14 14.93 22.27
N ASP A 29 -7.51 15.68 21.36
CA ASP A 29 -8.14 16.10 20.11
C ASP A 29 -8.93 14.93 19.52
N ASN A 30 -10.16 15.20 19.08
CA ASN A 30 -10.92 14.30 18.21
C ASN A 30 -10.26 14.23 16.81
N ALA A 31 -8.93 14.20 16.75
CA ALA A 31 -8.18 14.06 15.53
C ALA A 31 -8.56 12.70 14.95
N THR A 32 -9.09 12.71 13.73
CA THR A 32 -9.34 11.50 12.97
C THR A 32 -8.02 11.04 12.37
N PRO A 33 -7.66 9.75 12.47
CA PRO A 33 -6.47 9.24 11.80
C PRO A 33 -6.54 9.51 10.29
N PRO A 34 -5.40 9.80 9.64
CA PRO A 34 -5.36 10.02 8.21
C PRO A 34 -5.65 8.71 7.49
N THR A 35 -6.22 8.83 6.30
CA THR A 35 -6.30 7.70 5.38
C THR A 35 -4.90 7.43 4.85
N LEU A 36 -4.37 6.23 5.15
CA LEU A 36 -3.15 5.74 4.53
C LEU A 36 -3.41 5.38 3.07
N PRO A 37 -2.41 5.49 2.19
CA PRO A 37 -2.61 5.20 0.78
C PRO A 37 -2.99 3.73 0.60
N ASP A 38 -4.07 3.50 -0.14
CA ASP A 38 -4.46 2.17 -0.59
C ASP A 38 -3.75 1.84 -1.90
N LEU A 39 -2.58 1.20 -1.80
CA LEU A 39 -1.84 0.79 -2.98
C LEU A 39 -2.35 -0.54 -3.57
N SER A 40 -3.49 -1.09 -3.12
CA SER A 40 -4.04 -2.32 -3.71
C SER A 40 -4.50 -2.10 -5.15
N ASN A 41 -4.86 -0.86 -5.49
CA ASN A 41 -5.17 -0.44 -6.84
C ASN A 41 -3.92 -0.11 -7.68
N LEU A 42 -2.72 -0.08 -7.07
CA LEU A 42 -1.45 0.06 -7.78
C LEU A 42 -0.95 -1.29 -8.28
N SER A 43 -1.75 -1.91 -9.13
CA SER A 43 -1.35 -3.10 -9.87
C SER A 43 -1.47 -2.84 -11.36
N ILE A 44 -0.47 -3.30 -12.09
CA ILE A 44 -0.55 -3.40 -13.54
C ILE A 44 -1.45 -4.61 -13.83
N ALA A 45 -2.54 -4.39 -14.55
CA ALA A 45 -3.49 -5.45 -14.88
C ALA A 45 -2.75 -6.61 -15.60
N LEU A 46 -3.03 -7.85 -15.20
CA LEU A 46 -2.50 -9.01 -15.91
C LEU A 46 -3.38 -9.31 -17.14
N PRO A 47 -2.89 -9.11 -18.37
CA PRO A 47 -3.64 -9.46 -19.57
C PRO A 47 -3.93 -10.96 -19.60
N GLN A 48 -5.18 -11.32 -19.89
CA GLN A 48 -5.53 -12.72 -20.15
C GLN A 48 -4.80 -13.21 -21.40
N ASN A 49 -4.42 -14.49 -21.42
CA ASN A 49 -3.80 -15.16 -22.58
C ASN A 49 -2.50 -14.52 -23.13
N ALA A 50 -1.92 -13.53 -22.45
CA ALA A 50 -0.62 -13.00 -22.83
C ALA A 50 0.47 -14.07 -22.74
N PRO A 51 1.51 -14.02 -23.57
CA PRO A 51 2.67 -14.89 -23.44
C PRO A 51 3.23 -14.93 -22.02
N ALA A 52 3.72 -16.11 -21.60
CA ALA A 52 4.17 -16.36 -20.24
C ALA A 52 5.26 -15.37 -19.77
N ASP A 53 6.14 -14.96 -20.67
CA ASP A 53 7.20 -14.00 -20.37
C ASP A 53 6.64 -12.62 -20.02
N ILE A 54 5.57 -12.18 -20.69
CA ILE A 54 4.88 -10.93 -20.35
C ILE A 54 4.23 -11.03 -18.98
N GLN A 55 3.53 -12.14 -18.72
CA GLN A 55 2.88 -12.37 -17.42
C GLN A 55 3.93 -12.37 -16.30
N LEU A 56 5.10 -12.97 -16.53
CA LEU A 56 6.20 -12.98 -15.57
C LEU A 56 6.77 -11.59 -15.32
N MET A 57 6.94 -10.76 -16.36
CA MET A 57 7.42 -9.38 -16.19
C MET A 57 6.42 -8.52 -15.41
N ILE A 58 5.12 -8.61 -15.73
CA ILE A 58 4.07 -7.90 -14.99
C ILE A 58 3.99 -8.42 -13.55
N PHE A 59 4.09 -9.73 -13.34
CA PHE A 59 4.13 -10.32 -12.01
C PHE A 59 5.32 -9.82 -11.19
N ALA A 60 6.52 -9.74 -11.80
CA ALA A 60 7.70 -9.20 -11.15
C ALA A 60 7.51 -7.73 -10.77
N ALA A 61 6.97 -6.91 -11.68
CA ALA A 61 6.66 -5.50 -11.41
C ALA A 61 5.66 -5.35 -10.25
N ASN A 62 4.56 -6.10 -10.29
CA ASN A 62 3.55 -6.10 -9.23
C ASN A 62 4.06 -6.69 -7.90
N SER A 63 5.06 -7.58 -7.92
CA SER A 63 5.63 -8.15 -6.69
C SER A 63 6.41 -7.10 -5.87
N LEU A 64 7.04 -6.14 -6.56
CA LEU A 64 7.76 -5.04 -5.92
C LEU A 64 6.80 -4.10 -5.17
N THR A 65 5.69 -3.70 -5.80
CA THR A 65 4.65 -2.91 -5.12
C THR A 65 3.88 -3.74 -4.09
N GLY A 66 3.66 -5.03 -4.37
CA GLY A 66 2.94 -5.96 -3.50
C GLY A 66 3.60 -6.17 -2.14
N THR A 67 4.94 -6.17 -2.07
CA THR A 67 5.68 -6.30 -0.80
C THR A 67 5.46 -5.07 0.09
N GLY A 68 5.52 -3.86 -0.48
CA GLY A 68 5.18 -2.64 0.25
C GLY A 68 3.74 -2.67 0.78
N MET A 69 2.81 -3.17 -0.04
CA MET A 69 1.42 -3.33 0.34
C MET A 69 1.17 -4.32 1.47
N ALA A 70 1.88 -5.44 1.48
CA ALA A 70 1.72 -6.44 2.54
C ALA A 70 1.98 -5.80 3.91
N TYR A 71 3.05 -5.00 4.03
CA TYR A 71 3.38 -4.31 5.27
C TYR A 71 2.35 -3.26 5.67
N LEU A 72 1.89 -2.42 4.72
CA LEU A 72 0.85 -1.43 4.98
C LEU A 72 -0.47 -2.09 5.44
N ASN A 73 -0.86 -3.21 4.81
CA ASN A 73 -2.06 -3.96 5.18
C ASN A 73 -2.00 -4.56 6.59
N PHE A 74 -0.82 -5.03 7.04
CA PHE A 74 -0.68 -5.57 8.39
C PHE A 74 -0.86 -4.50 9.47
N VAL A 75 -0.29 -3.31 9.26
CA VAL A 75 -0.35 -2.23 10.26
C VAL A 75 -1.71 -1.52 10.27
N THR A 76 -2.37 -1.36 9.12
CA THR A 76 -3.70 -0.72 9.03
C THR A 76 -4.82 -1.55 9.65
N ALA A 77 -4.59 -2.85 9.89
CA ALA A 77 -5.50 -3.71 10.66
C ALA A 77 -5.54 -3.35 12.16
N THR A 78 -4.66 -2.45 12.62
CA THR A 78 -4.57 -2.04 14.03
C THR A 78 -5.13 -0.63 14.22
N GLN A 79 -5.67 -0.34 15.41
CA GLN A 79 -6.17 0.99 15.73
C GLN A 79 -4.98 1.94 15.98
N PRO A 80 -4.86 3.05 15.24
CA PRO A 80 -3.76 3.98 15.47
C PRO A 80 -3.90 4.76 16.76
N THR A 81 -2.76 5.25 17.25
CA THR A 81 -2.67 6.18 18.37
C THR A 81 -1.92 7.44 17.96
N LEU A 82 -2.24 8.57 18.57
CA LEU A 82 -1.52 9.83 18.36
C LEU A 82 -0.46 9.98 19.45
N VAL A 83 0.81 9.99 19.07
CA VAL A 83 1.97 10.10 19.97
C VAL A 83 2.88 11.21 19.45
N ASP A 84 3.10 12.24 20.27
CA ASP A 84 3.99 13.37 19.94
C ASP A 84 3.70 14.00 18.57
N GLY A 85 2.43 14.16 18.22
CA GLY A 85 1.98 14.75 16.95
C GLY A 85 2.09 13.82 15.74
N LYS A 86 2.37 12.53 15.95
CA LYS A 86 2.44 11.50 14.90
C LYS A 86 1.40 10.42 15.12
N TRP A 87 0.77 10.00 14.05
CA TRP A 87 -0.06 8.81 14.05
C TRP A 87 0.82 7.56 14.03
N VAL A 88 0.53 6.62 14.92
CA VAL A 88 1.32 5.38 15.10
C VAL A 88 0.40 4.18 15.00
N TRP A 89 0.66 3.31 14.02
CA TRP A 89 0.11 1.97 13.90
C TRP A 89 1.19 0.96 14.27
N GLN A 90 0.84 -0.06 15.05
CA GLN A 90 1.81 -1.04 15.50
C GLN A 90 1.20 -2.43 15.48
N TYR A 91 1.86 -3.35 14.78
CA TYR A 91 1.53 -4.76 14.73
C TYR A 91 2.70 -5.59 15.26
N SER A 92 2.45 -6.45 16.24
CA SER A 92 3.47 -7.35 16.79
C SER A 92 3.00 -8.79 16.73
N LYS A 93 3.83 -9.68 16.18
CA LYS A 93 3.58 -11.11 16.13
C LYS A 93 4.89 -11.91 16.13
N ASP A 94 4.92 -12.99 16.91
CA ASP A 94 6.02 -13.97 16.95
C ASP A 94 7.42 -13.35 17.17
N GLY A 95 7.50 -12.24 17.90
CA GLY A 95 8.77 -11.56 18.21
C GLY A 95 9.22 -10.53 17.17
N LEU A 96 8.45 -10.31 16.10
CA LEU A 96 8.62 -9.19 15.16
C LEU A 96 7.56 -8.11 15.45
N THR A 97 7.99 -6.86 15.46
CA THR A 97 7.14 -5.67 15.55
C THR A 97 7.30 -4.85 14.28
N ILE A 98 6.17 -4.44 13.72
CA ILE A 98 6.06 -3.55 12.55
C ILE A 98 5.39 -2.28 13.05
N THR A 99 6.07 -1.15 12.91
CA THR A 99 5.56 0.16 13.34
C THR A 99 5.50 1.09 12.15
N LEU A 100 4.31 1.58 11.83
CA LEU A 100 4.14 2.66 10.86
C LEU A 100 3.88 3.94 11.62
N THR A 101 4.63 4.98 11.29
CA THR A 101 4.39 6.34 11.78
C THR A 101 4.01 7.24 10.61
N ALA A 102 3.07 8.16 10.83
CA ALA A 102 2.69 9.13 9.82
C ALA A 102 2.49 10.53 10.42
N THR A 103 2.87 11.55 9.66
CA THR A 103 2.72 12.97 10.00
C THR A 103 1.91 13.64 8.91
N GLU A 104 0.77 14.21 9.28
CA GLU A 104 -0.05 14.99 8.35
C GLU A 104 0.63 16.32 8.04
N GLN A 105 0.62 16.68 6.77
CA GLN A 105 0.96 18.01 6.25
C GLN A 105 -0.34 18.70 5.77
N SER A 106 -0.24 19.84 5.10
CA SER A 106 -1.41 20.56 4.58
C SER A 106 -2.24 19.76 3.58
N ASP A 107 -1.57 18.99 2.73
CA ASP A 107 -2.13 18.32 1.54
C ASP A 107 -1.50 16.94 1.29
N SER A 108 -0.56 16.54 2.15
CA SER A 108 0.16 15.27 2.05
C SER A 108 0.30 14.59 3.41
N LEU A 109 0.75 13.35 3.36
CA LEU A 109 1.09 12.53 4.51
C LEU A 109 2.51 12.01 4.32
N ASP A 110 3.40 12.32 5.26
CA ASP A 110 4.74 11.72 5.32
C ASP A 110 4.68 10.51 6.24
N TRP A 111 5.13 9.35 5.77
CA TRP A 111 5.05 8.11 6.55
C TRP A 111 6.34 7.29 6.48
N GLN A 112 6.56 6.51 7.53
CA GLN A 112 7.76 5.69 7.72
C GLN A 112 7.39 4.38 8.41
N LEU A 113 7.91 3.28 7.88
CA LEU A 113 7.72 1.94 8.42
C LEU A 113 9.02 1.39 8.99
N ASN A 114 8.95 0.96 10.25
CA ASN A 114 10.05 0.39 11.01
C ASN A 114 9.77 -1.06 11.37
N LEU A 115 10.82 -1.87 11.39
CA LEU A 115 10.83 -3.25 11.86
C LEU A 115 11.74 -3.36 13.10
N ASP A 116 11.27 -4.06 14.11
CA ASP A 116 12.01 -4.31 15.35
C ASP A 116 11.77 -5.74 15.85
N GLY A 117 12.82 -6.40 16.36
CA GLY A 117 12.72 -7.77 16.87
C GLY A 117 13.35 -8.81 15.93
N THR A 118 12.77 -10.01 15.86
CA THR A 118 13.32 -11.12 15.06
C THR A 118 12.27 -11.70 14.15
N GLU A 119 12.59 -11.83 12.86
CA GLU A 119 11.71 -12.49 11.90
C GLU A 119 11.75 -14.02 12.11
N PRO A 120 10.60 -14.68 12.35
CA PRO A 120 10.59 -16.07 12.79
C PRO A 120 11.11 -17.09 11.77
N SER A 121 10.95 -16.84 10.46
CA SER A 121 11.25 -17.84 9.43
C SER A 121 12.72 -17.87 9.00
N SER A 122 13.36 -16.71 8.96
CA SER A 122 14.76 -16.49 8.56
C SER A 122 15.69 -16.31 9.76
N GLY A 123 15.16 -15.95 10.93
CA GLY A 123 15.95 -15.57 12.11
C GLY A 123 16.62 -14.20 11.98
N THR A 124 16.26 -13.41 10.97
CA THR A 124 16.82 -12.06 10.77
C THR A 124 16.44 -11.15 11.94
N GLN A 125 17.44 -10.52 12.57
CA GLN A 125 17.22 -9.54 13.63
C GLN A 125 17.11 -8.14 13.06
N PHE A 126 16.18 -7.36 13.59
CA PHE A 126 15.98 -5.94 13.31
C PHE A 126 16.07 -5.16 14.61
N ASN A 127 16.75 -4.02 14.58
CA ASN A 127 16.86 -3.10 15.70
C ASN A 127 16.32 -1.74 15.27
N ASN A 128 15.00 -1.58 15.38
CA ASN A 128 14.24 -0.42 14.90
C ASN A 128 14.67 0.04 13.48
N TRP A 129 14.86 -0.92 12.57
CA TRP A 129 15.33 -0.66 11.20
C TRP A 129 14.21 -0.02 10.38
N THR A 130 14.52 1.04 9.63
CA THR A 130 13.57 1.67 8.70
C THR A 130 13.53 0.88 7.40
N ALA A 131 12.46 0.12 7.20
CA ALA A 131 12.29 -0.71 6.01
C ALA A 131 11.77 0.09 4.82
N MET A 132 10.89 1.07 5.08
CA MET A 132 10.30 1.91 4.05
C MET A 132 10.03 3.33 4.55
N THR A 133 10.09 4.28 3.63
CA THR A 133 9.58 5.64 3.79
C THR A 133 8.70 5.99 2.61
N GLY A 134 7.82 6.96 2.78
CA GLY A 134 7.06 7.48 1.66
C GLY A 134 6.28 8.73 1.98
N THR A 135 5.74 9.29 0.92
CA THR A 135 4.82 10.42 0.96
C THR A 135 3.61 10.08 0.11
N SER A 136 2.44 10.56 0.51
CA SER A 136 1.24 10.45 -0.31
C SER A 136 0.39 11.70 -0.21
N THR A 137 -0.44 11.98 -1.20
CA THR A 137 -1.55 12.93 -1.07
C THR A 137 -2.52 12.46 0.01
N ALA A 138 -3.31 13.37 0.58
CA ALA A 138 -4.27 13.04 1.64
C ALA A 138 -5.35 12.01 1.20
N ASP A 139 -5.65 11.94 -0.10
CA ASP A 139 -6.53 10.94 -0.70
C ASP A 139 -5.82 9.62 -1.05
N GLY A 140 -4.50 9.54 -0.86
CA GLY A 140 -3.68 8.37 -1.16
C GLY A 140 -3.45 8.11 -2.65
N LEU A 141 -4.01 8.92 -3.54
CA LEU A 141 -4.01 8.66 -4.98
C LEU A 141 -2.65 8.90 -5.63
N ASN A 142 -1.81 9.76 -5.05
CA ASN A 142 -0.49 10.04 -5.58
C ASN A 142 0.54 9.89 -4.48
N GLY A 143 1.75 9.50 -4.83
CA GLY A 143 2.82 9.43 -3.86
C GLY A 143 4.12 8.88 -4.36
N TYR A 144 5.01 8.73 -3.41
CA TYR A 144 6.36 8.20 -3.58
C TYR A 144 6.69 7.30 -2.40
N LEU A 145 7.42 6.22 -2.65
CA LEU A 145 7.99 5.40 -1.59
C LEU A 145 9.42 5.00 -1.93
N THR A 146 10.19 4.76 -0.87
CA THR A 146 11.52 4.16 -0.91
C THR A 146 11.50 2.89 -0.06
N ILE A 147 12.02 1.81 -0.62
CA ILE A 147 12.27 0.54 0.06
C ILE A 147 13.76 0.45 0.31
N TYR A 148 14.15 0.13 1.54
CA TYR A 148 15.56 0.01 1.93
C TYR A 148 16.04 -1.44 1.89
N GLU A 149 17.34 -1.61 1.65
CA GLU A 149 18.03 -2.88 1.84
C GLU A 149 17.96 -3.31 3.31
N VAL A 150 17.78 -4.62 3.56
CA VAL A 150 17.64 -5.18 4.91
C VAL A 150 18.78 -4.75 5.83
N ASN A 151 18.42 -4.16 6.99
CA ASN A 151 19.37 -3.64 8.00
C ASN A 151 20.37 -2.61 7.45
N SER A 152 19.99 -1.88 6.40
CA SER A 152 20.80 -0.87 5.75
C SER A 152 19.98 0.42 5.56
N ALA A 153 20.69 1.52 5.34
CA ALA A 153 20.11 2.81 4.94
C ALA A 153 20.15 3.03 3.42
N ASN A 154 20.69 2.08 2.66
CA ASN A 154 20.70 2.13 1.20
C ASN A 154 19.30 1.82 0.64
N ALA A 155 18.87 2.57 -0.37
CA ALA A 155 17.66 2.26 -1.09
C ALA A 155 17.85 0.98 -1.94
N ALA A 156 16.99 -0.01 -1.74
CA ALA A 156 16.85 -1.15 -2.64
C ALA A 156 16.03 -0.76 -3.89
N GLY A 157 15.09 0.18 -3.73
CA GLY A 157 14.33 0.73 -4.84
C GLY A 157 13.36 1.82 -4.41
N ASN A 158 12.79 2.49 -5.40
CA ASN A 158 11.79 3.53 -5.23
C ASN A 158 10.59 3.26 -6.12
N ALA A 159 9.44 3.80 -5.74
CA ALA A 159 8.27 3.85 -6.59
C ALA A 159 7.63 5.23 -6.52
N THR A 160 7.20 5.77 -7.66
CA THR A 160 6.18 6.83 -7.72
C THR A 160 4.90 6.26 -8.27
N TRP A 161 3.78 6.80 -7.80
CA TRP A 161 2.48 6.45 -8.37
C TRP A 161 1.56 7.64 -8.50
N THR A 162 0.65 7.50 -9.44
CA THR A 162 -0.51 8.37 -9.61
C THR A 162 -1.71 7.50 -9.93
N ALA A 163 -2.84 7.75 -9.29
CA ALA A 163 -4.10 7.10 -9.57
C ALA A 163 -5.21 8.15 -9.70
N ASP A 164 -6.30 7.77 -10.36
CA ASP A 164 -7.53 8.56 -10.40
C ASP A 164 -8.69 7.84 -9.73
N ALA A 165 -9.79 8.57 -9.53
CA ALA A 165 -11.00 8.03 -8.93
C ALA A 165 -11.72 7.01 -9.81
N GLN A 166 -11.31 6.85 -11.08
CA GLN A 166 -11.85 5.87 -12.01
C GLN A 166 -11.12 4.53 -11.92
N GLY A 167 -10.00 4.46 -11.19
CA GLY A 167 -9.19 3.25 -11.04
C GLY A 167 -8.10 3.12 -12.10
N ASN A 168 -7.76 4.20 -12.82
CA ASN A 168 -6.57 4.21 -13.66
C ASN A 168 -5.36 4.54 -12.78
N ALA A 169 -4.24 3.85 -13.01
CA ALA A 169 -3.02 3.99 -12.24
C ALA A 169 -1.80 4.01 -13.16
N ASN A 170 -0.82 4.86 -12.82
CA ASN A 170 0.53 4.81 -13.35
C ASN A 170 1.51 4.55 -12.21
N ILE A 171 2.52 3.76 -12.50
CA ILE A 171 3.55 3.36 -11.55
C ILE A 171 4.90 3.47 -12.26
N ASP A 172 5.83 4.20 -11.67
CA ASP A 172 7.25 4.16 -12.05
C ASP A 172 8.04 3.56 -10.90
N LEU A 173 8.77 2.48 -11.16
CA LEU A 173 9.61 1.79 -10.20
C LEU A 173 11.07 1.90 -10.65
N THR A 174 11.97 2.06 -9.69
CA THR A 174 13.43 2.00 -9.94
C THR A 174 14.08 1.10 -8.91
N ALA A 175 14.88 0.13 -9.33
CA ALA A 175 15.66 -0.75 -8.45
C ALA A 175 17.03 -1.03 -9.08
N GLY A 176 18.08 -0.38 -8.56
CA GLY A 176 19.39 -0.36 -9.21
C GLY A 176 19.30 0.21 -10.63
N ASP A 177 19.77 -0.55 -11.61
CA ASP A 177 19.71 -0.17 -13.04
C ASP A 177 18.36 -0.48 -13.69
N LEU A 178 17.46 -1.19 -13.01
CA LEU A 178 16.15 -1.54 -13.53
C LEU A 178 15.16 -0.40 -13.30
N GLN A 179 14.44 0.00 -14.35
CA GLN A 179 13.28 0.88 -14.25
C GLN A 179 12.07 0.21 -14.90
N VAL A 180 10.91 0.31 -14.27
CA VAL A 180 9.64 -0.19 -14.79
C VAL A 180 8.64 0.95 -14.81
N GLN A 181 7.96 1.14 -15.93
CA GLN A 181 6.86 2.08 -16.08
C GLN A 181 5.62 1.29 -16.46
N GLY A 182 4.56 1.37 -15.66
CA GLY A 182 3.34 0.62 -15.87
C GLY A 182 2.13 1.52 -15.84
N THR A 183 1.18 1.27 -16.74
CA THR A 183 -0.16 1.85 -16.70
C THR A 183 -1.17 0.72 -16.57
N GLY A 184 -2.07 0.83 -15.61
CA GLY A 184 -3.24 -0.04 -15.49
C GLY A 184 -4.51 0.80 -15.56
N ASN A 185 -5.49 0.36 -16.36
CA ASN A 185 -6.78 1.03 -16.48
C ASN A 185 -7.89 0.16 -15.89
N ALA A 186 -9.00 0.79 -15.53
CA ALA A 186 -10.15 0.11 -14.91
C ALA A 186 -10.83 -0.93 -15.82
N ASP A 187 -10.64 -0.82 -17.14
CA ASP A 187 -11.15 -1.78 -18.13
C ASP A 187 -10.18 -2.96 -18.38
N ALA A 188 -9.18 -3.13 -17.49
CA ALA A 188 -8.10 -4.10 -17.57
C ALA A 188 -7.15 -3.92 -18.76
N SER A 189 -7.25 -2.83 -19.52
CA SER A 189 -6.21 -2.41 -20.47
C SER A 189 -4.99 -1.85 -19.72
N GLY A 190 -3.86 -1.76 -20.41
CA GLY A 190 -2.66 -1.25 -19.79
C GLY A 190 -1.43 -1.28 -20.69
N SER A 191 -0.32 -0.90 -20.09
CA SER A 191 1.00 -0.95 -20.72
C SER A 191 2.08 -1.23 -19.69
N LEU A 192 3.21 -1.74 -20.18
CA LEU A 192 4.42 -1.95 -19.41
C LEU A 192 5.61 -1.54 -20.27
N VAL A 193 6.53 -0.75 -19.73
CA VAL A 193 7.83 -0.46 -20.33
C VAL A 193 8.91 -0.75 -19.29
N VAL A 194 9.93 -1.49 -19.69
CA VAL A 194 11.06 -1.84 -18.81
C VAL A 194 12.34 -1.31 -19.42
N PHE A 195 13.16 -0.69 -18.58
CA PHE A 195 14.48 -0.21 -18.92
C PHE A 195 15.53 -0.88 -18.03
N GLN A 196 16.71 -1.10 -18.58
CA GLN A 196 17.90 -1.52 -17.86
C GLN A 196 19.05 -0.57 -18.22
N ALA A 197 19.65 0.05 -17.20
CA ALA A 197 20.70 1.06 -17.35
C ALA A 197 20.30 2.18 -18.35
N GLY A 198 19.03 2.57 -18.33
CA GLY A 198 18.46 3.59 -19.23
C GLY A 198 18.13 3.11 -20.66
N VAL A 199 18.41 1.85 -21.00
CA VAL A 199 18.05 1.26 -22.30
C VAL A 199 16.70 0.56 -22.17
N LYS A 200 15.74 0.86 -23.04
CA LYS A 200 14.46 0.13 -23.11
C LYS A 200 14.74 -1.31 -23.51
N ILE A 201 14.34 -2.28 -22.70
CA ILE A 201 14.53 -3.72 -22.92
C ILE A 201 13.24 -4.47 -23.22
N PHE A 202 12.10 -3.88 -22.86
CA PHE A 202 10.78 -4.46 -23.11
C PHE A 202 9.72 -3.38 -23.16
N GLU A 203 8.74 -3.54 -24.06
CA GLU A 203 7.47 -2.81 -23.99
C GLU A 203 6.29 -3.72 -24.34
N SER A 204 5.14 -3.45 -23.72
CA SER A 204 3.88 -4.14 -23.99
C SER A 204 2.71 -3.18 -23.82
N SER A 205 1.65 -3.39 -24.60
CA SER A 205 0.37 -2.70 -24.44
C SER A 205 -0.78 -3.63 -24.78
N TRP A 206 -1.89 -3.51 -24.07
CA TRP A 206 -3.03 -4.40 -24.26
C TRP A 206 -4.37 -3.74 -23.95
N THR A 207 -5.41 -4.39 -24.44
CA THR A 207 -6.82 -4.08 -24.20
C THR A 207 -7.56 -5.39 -23.88
N SER A 208 -8.88 -5.30 -23.71
CA SER A 208 -9.74 -6.48 -23.58
C SER A 208 -9.75 -7.39 -24.81
N ALA A 209 -9.28 -6.93 -25.98
CA ALA A 209 -9.23 -7.72 -27.21
C ALA A 209 -7.91 -8.49 -27.42
N GLY A 210 -6.88 -8.20 -26.61
CA GLY A 210 -5.52 -8.70 -26.83
C GLY A 210 -4.49 -7.58 -26.71
N GLY A 211 -3.27 -7.81 -27.21
CA GLY A 211 -2.19 -6.84 -27.10
C GLY A 211 -1.00 -7.13 -27.99
N SER A 212 0.05 -6.35 -27.80
CA SER A 212 1.33 -6.48 -28.49
C SER A 212 2.49 -6.25 -27.53
N TRP A 213 3.64 -6.81 -27.87
CA TRP A 213 4.88 -6.58 -27.13
C TRP A 213 6.08 -6.50 -28.07
N THR A 214 7.17 -5.93 -27.57
CA THR A 214 8.47 -5.90 -28.24
C THR A 214 9.57 -6.02 -27.19
N SER A 215 10.52 -6.93 -27.41
CA SER A 215 11.76 -7.00 -26.65
C SER A 215 12.89 -6.31 -27.40
N TYR A 216 13.86 -5.80 -26.66
CA TYR A 216 14.98 -5.06 -27.21
C TYR A 216 16.30 -5.59 -26.65
N ASP A 217 17.35 -5.46 -27.46
CA ASP A 217 18.70 -5.78 -27.04
C ASP A 217 19.15 -4.79 -25.96
N PRO A 218 19.60 -5.27 -24.78
CA PRO A 218 19.90 -4.39 -23.64
C PRO A 218 21.16 -3.53 -23.83
N THR A 219 21.96 -3.78 -24.87
CA THR A 219 23.18 -3.00 -25.15
C THR A 219 22.93 -1.91 -26.18
N THR A 220 22.09 -2.19 -27.18
CA THR A 220 21.89 -1.34 -28.36
C THR A 220 20.52 -0.66 -28.39
N GLY A 221 19.54 -1.18 -27.66
CA GLY A 221 18.14 -0.75 -27.73
C GLY A 221 17.44 -1.11 -29.04
N ALA A 222 18.05 -1.97 -29.87
CA ALA A 222 17.45 -2.43 -31.11
C ALA A 222 16.35 -3.50 -30.82
N PRO A 223 15.23 -3.51 -31.56
CA PRO A 223 14.21 -4.53 -31.38
C PRO A 223 14.78 -5.91 -31.75
N VAL A 224 14.52 -6.90 -30.89
CA VAL A 224 14.99 -8.29 -31.05
C VAL A 224 13.84 -9.22 -31.41
N ASP A 225 12.70 -9.04 -30.76
CA ASP A 225 11.51 -9.86 -31.00
C ASP A 225 10.23 -9.05 -30.74
N SER A 226 9.13 -9.45 -31.35
CA SER A 226 7.83 -8.82 -31.18
C SER A 226 6.71 -9.77 -31.60
N ASP A 227 5.61 -9.77 -30.88
CA ASP A 227 4.41 -10.51 -31.27
C ASP A 227 3.13 -9.80 -30.80
N THR A 228 2.00 -10.32 -31.26
CA THR A 228 0.66 -9.92 -30.85
C THR A 228 -0.08 -11.13 -30.28
N TRP A 229 -1.00 -10.89 -29.36
CA TRP A 229 -1.92 -11.93 -28.90
C TRP A 229 -3.35 -11.43 -28.94
N VAL A 230 -4.27 -12.39 -28.95
CA VAL A 230 -5.72 -12.16 -28.82
C VAL A 230 -6.19 -12.81 -27.52
N ASN A 231 -7.18 -12.18 -26.88
CA ASN A 231 -7.82 -12.74 -25.69
C ASN A 231 -8.87 -13.79 -26.07
#